data_AF-A0ABD4QY47-F1
#
_entry.id   AF-A0ABD4QY47-F1
#
_cell.length_a   1.000
_cell.length_b   1.000
_cell.length_c   1.000
_cell.angle_alpha   90.00
_cell.angle_beta   90.00
_cell.angle_gamma   90.00
#
_symmetry.space_group_name_H-M   'P 1'
#
loop_
_entity.id
_entity.type
_entity.pdbx_description
1 polymer ?
#
loop_
_entity_poly.entity_id
_entity_poly.type
_entity_poly.pdbx_seq_one_letter_code
_entity_poly.pdbx_strand_id
1 'polypeptide(L)'
;MKYNNELYRNLVDTLSEFIDHTCNGKHATDTSRDVFCHLAILSEVIEHDSMKTTDLVGRFINLISVGGHLMCRLEPSYLESDTHQLCCTVIKHLSELCEVQEYQVSYWLKYASGN
;
A
#
# COMPACT_ATOMS: atom_id res chain seq x y z
N MET A 1 -3.96 -5.35 27.75
CA MET A 1 -4.45 -5.94 26.48
C MET A 1 -3.24 -6.39 25.69
N LYS A 2 -3.10 -7.70 25.44
CA LYS A 2 -2.07 -8.26 24.55
C LYS A 2 -2.78 -8.68 23.27
N TYR A 3 -2.83 -7.81 22.26
CA TYR A 3 -3.17 -8.21 20.90
C TYR A 3 -2.22 -7.52 19.91
N ASN A 4 -1.84 -8.27 18.87
CA ASN A 4 -1.33 -7.83 17.57
C ASN A 4 0.15 -7.43 17.37
N ASN A 5 1.09 -7.92 18.18
CA ASN A 5 2.51 -7.74 17.83
C ASN A 5 2.88 -8.42 16.48
N GLU A 6 2.23 -9.54 16.16
CA GLU A 6 2.47 -10.28 14.92
C GLU A 6 1.79 -9.63 13.70
N LEU A 7 0.53 -9.20 13.83
CA LEU A 7 -0.16 -8.53 12.73
C LEU A 7 0.43 -7.16 12.41
N TYR A 8 0.86 -6.42 13.44
CA TYR A 8 1.60 -5.18 13.25
C TYR A 8 2.95 -5.43 12.58
N ARG A 9 3.69 -6.46 13.00
CA ARG A 9 4.94 -6.84 12.34
C ARG A 9 4.72 -7.20 10.86
N ASN A 10 3.74 -8.05 10.56
CA ASN A 10 3.40 -8.41 9.17
C ASN A 10 3.07 -7.17 8.33
N LEU A 11 2.37 -6.19 8.92
CA LEU A 11 2.06 -4.93 8.25
C LEU A 11 3.31 -4.11 7.96
N VAL A 12 4.19 -3.93 8.94
CA VAL A 12 5.45 -3.18 8.79
C VAL A 12 6.37 -3.86 7.79
N ASP A 13 6.48 -5.18 7.84
CA ASP A 13 7.30 -5.96 6.91
C ASP A 13 6.77 -5.83 5.47
N THR A 14 5.45 -5.99 5.28
CA THR A 14 4.79 -5.81 3.97
C THR A 14 5.04 -4.42 3.39
N LEU A 15 4.96 -3.38 4.24
CA LEU A 15 5.20 -2.00 3.81
C LEU A 15 6.66 -1.76 3.47
N SER A 16 7.58 -2.31 4.26
CA SER A 16 9.01 -2.18 4.01
C SER A 16 9.39 -2.83 2.68
N GLU A 17 8.87 -4.02 2.39
CA GLU A 17 9.07 -4.71 1.12
C GLU A 17 8.46 -3.95 -0.06
N PHE A 18 7.25 -3.39 0.13
CA PHE A 18 6.59 -2.57 -0.88
C PHE A 18 7.41 -1.33 -1.21
N ILE A 19 7.85 -0.58 -0.18
CA ILE A 19 8.67 0.63 -0.37
C ILE A 19 10.00 0.27 -1.02
N ASP A 20 10.66 -0.80 -0.59
CA ASP A 20 11.92 -1.21 -1.18
C ASP A 20 11.76 -1.52 -2.68
N HIS A 21 10.74 -2.29 -3.07
CA HIS A 21 10.47 -2.57 -4.48
C HIS A 21 10.12 -1.33 -5.29
N THR A 22 9.28 -0.45 -4.77
CA THR A 22 8.77 0.71 -5.52
C THR A 22 9.72 1.90 -5.56
N CYS A 23 10.67 1.99 -4.61
CA CYS A 23 11.60 3.12 -4.49
C CYS A 23 13.06 2.76 -4.82
N ASN A 24 13.49 1.55 -4.43
CA ASN A 24 14.88 1.08 -4.54
C ASN A 24 15.05 -0.14 -5.46
N GLY A 25 13.94 -0.77 -5.87
CA GLY A 25 13.94 -1.99 -6.67
C GLY A 25 14.55 -1.77 -8.05
N LYS A 26 14.97 -2.88 -8.69
CA LYS A 26 15.55 -2.87 -10.04
C LYS A 26 14.64 -2.24 -11.11
N HIS A 27 13.33 -2.24 -10.86
CA HIS A 27 12.29 -1.71 -11.76
C HIS A 27 11.65 -0.41 -11.25
N ALA A 28 12.20 0.20 -10.19
CA ALA A 28 11.71 1.49 -9.71
C ALA A 28 11.99 2.58 -10.74
N THR A 29 10.96 3.37 -11.06
CA THR A 29 11.08 4.58 -11.88
C THR A 29 11.25 5.79 -10.97
N ASP A 30 11.71 6.92 -11.51
CA ASP A 30 11.76 8.16 -10.73
C ASP A 30 10.34 8.57 -10.28
N THR A 31 9.34 8.36 -11.14
CA THR A 31 7.93 8.56 -10.81
C THR A 31 7.48 7.68 -9.64
N SER A 32 7.80 6.38 -9.64
CA SER A 32 7.40 5.48 -8.55
C SER A 32 8.08 5.88 -7.24
N ARG A 33 9.35 6.28 -7.30
CA ARG A 33 10.07 6.78 -6.13
C ARG A 33 9.41 8.04 -5.56
N ASP A 34 9.10 9.02 -6.40
CA ASP A 34 8.47 10.28 -5.95
C ASP A 34 7.09 10.06 -5.34
N VAL A 35 6.28 9.16 -5.94
CA VAL A 35 4.94 8.84 -5.46
C VAL A 35 4.98 8.04 -4.15
N PHE A 36 5.83 7.02 -4.06
CA PHE A 36 5.79 6.05 -2.95
C PHE A 36 6.75 6.36 -1.80
N CYS A 37 7.85 7.11 -1.98
CA CYS A 37 8.75 7.48 -0.88
C CYS A 37 8.03 8.29 0.21
N HIS A 38 7.10 9.16 -0.16
CA HIS A 38 6.31 9.92 0.80
C HIS A 38 5.34 9.04 1.60
N LEU A 39 4.93 7.89 1.05
CA LEU A 39 4.12 6.91 1.77
C LEU A 39 4.93 6.18 2.85
N ALA A 40 6.24 6.01 2.65
CA ALA A 40 7.14 5.44 3.66
C ALA A 40 7.24 6.35 4.89
N ILE A 41 7.35 7.67 4.68
CA ILE A 41 7.40 8.63 5.78
C ILE A 41 6.09 8.59 6.57
N LEU A 42 4.95 8.51 5.88
CA LEU A 42 3.63 8.42 6.52
C LEU A 42 3.44 7.14 7.36
N SER A 43 4.10 6.02 7.04
CA SER A 43 4.04 4.81 7.86
C SER A 43 4.82 4.96 9.18
N GLU A 44 5.86 5.80 9.20
CA GLU A 44 6.68 6.09 10.38
C GLU A 44 6.02 7.07 11.36
N VAL A 45 5.16 7.99 10.89
CA VAL A 45 4.51 9.00 11.76
C VAL A 45 3.21 8.52 12.42
N ILE A 46 2.68 7.34 12.06
CA ILE A 46 1.47 6.82 12.70
C ILE A 46 1.84 6.28 14.09
N GLU A 47 1.78 7.15 15.10
CA GLU A 47 1.94 6.77 16.49
C GLU A 47 0.89 5.72 16.89
N HIS A 48 1.40 4.65 17.50
CA HIS A 48 0.73 3.37 17.72
C HIS A 48 -0.31 3.39 18.86
N ASP A 49 -0.43 4.49 19.60
CA ASP A 49 -1.04 4.45 20.94
C ASP A 49 -2.58 4.56 20.98
N SER A 50 -3.26 4.83 19.85
CA SER A 50 -4.73 4.92 19.86
C SER A 50 -5.46 4.33 18.66
N MET A 51 -4.77 3.82 17.64
CA MET A 51 -5.41 3.39 16.39
C MET A 51 -5.67 1.88 16.39
N LYS A 52 -6.89 1.45 16.01
CA LYS A 52 -7.17 0.03 15.80
C LYS A 52 -6.37 -0.46 14.60
N THR A 53 -5.87 -1.69 14.65
CA THR A 53 -5.05 -2.23 13.55
C THR A 53 -5.80 -2.27 12.21
N THR A 54 -7.12 -2.46 12.24
CA THR A 54 -7.99 -2.38 11.04
C THR A 54 -8.00 -0.98 10.42
N ASP A 55 -8.00 0.07 11.25
CA ASP A 55 -7.98 1.46 10.78
C ASP A 55 -6.61 1.80 10.18
N LEU A 56 -5.55 1.27 10.78
CA LEU A 56 -4.19 1.39 10.29
C LEU A 56 -4.03 0.71 8.91
N VAL A 57 -4.49 -0.53 8.78
CA VAL A 57 -4.50 -1.27 7.52
C VAL A 57 -5.29 -0.52 6.44
N GLY A 58 -6.50 -0.04 6.76
CA GLY A 58 -7.30 0.74 5.82
C GLY A 58 -6.61 2.02 5.35
N ARG A 59 -5.87 2.70 6.23
CA ARG A 59 -5.05 3.87 5.86
C ARG A 59 -3.91 3.50 4.91
N PHE A 60 -3.22 2.40 5.16
CA PHE A 60 -2.15 1.95 4.27
C PHE A 60 -2.66 1.56 2.89
N ILE A 61 -3.76 0.82 2.83
CA ILE A 61 -4.41 0.49 1.56
C ILE A 61 -4.80 1.77 0.81
N ASN A 62 -5.41 2.75 1.49
CA ASN A 62 -5.75 4.04 0.88
C ASN A 62 -4.52 4.74 0.30
N LEU A 63 -3.41 4.76 1.04
CA LEU A 63 -2.18 5.39 0.58
C LEU A 63 -1.61 4.69 -0.66
N ILE A 64 -1.56 3.36 -0.66
CA ILE A 64 -1.10 2.57 -1.82
C ILE A 64 -2.03 2.80 -3.01
N SER A 65 -3.35 2.80 -2.80
CA SER A 65 -4.34 3.05 -3.85
C SER A 65 -4.23 4.46 -4.44
N VAL A 66 -3.99 5.48 -3.61
CA VAL A 66 -3.74 6.85 -4.08
C VAL A 66 -2.43 6.93 -4.87
N GLY A 67 -1.37 6.27 -4.40
CA GLY A 67 -0.12 6.20 -5.13
C GLY A 67 -0.28 5.53 -6.49
N GLY A 68 -0.98 4.39 -6.54
CA GLY A 68 -1.31 3.73 -7.80
C GLY A 68 -2.14 4.61 -8.74
N HIS A 69 -3.11 5.36 -8.21
CA HIS A 69 -3.89 6.32 -9.00
C HIS A 69 -3.01 7.44 -9.59
N LEU A 70 -2.04 7.95 -8.83
CA LEU A 70 -1.08 8.94 -9.31
C LEU A 70 -0.16 8.34 -10.39
N MET A 71 0.34 7.12 -10.17
CA MET A 71 1.13 6.39 -11.17
C MET A 71 0.36 6.23 -12.49
N CYS A 72 -0.93 5.87 -12.48
CA CYS A 72 -1.74 5.82 -13.70
C CYS A 72 -1.73 7.13 -14.50
N ARG A 73 -1.61 8.28 -13.83
CA ARG A 73 -1.62 9.60 -14.47
C ARG A 73 -0.24 10.03 -14.96
N LEU A 74 0.80 9.64 -14.24
CA LEU A 74 2.16 10.14 -14.45
C LEU A 74 3.02 9.17 -15.26
N GLU A 75 2.70 7.88 -15.25
CA GLU A 75 3.45 6.80 -15.87
C GLU A 75 2.53 5.97 -16.79
N PRO A 76 2.49 6.23 -18.11
CA PRO A 76 1.57 5.57 -19.04
C PRO A 76 1.69 4.04 -19.08
N SER A 77 2.88 3.51 -18.74
CA SER A 77 3.17 2.07 -18.71
C SER A 77 2.84 1.40 -17.38
N TYR A 78 2.28 2.14 -16.41
CA TYR A 78 2.08 1.65 -15.06
C TYR A 78 1.15 0.44 -14.99
N LEU A 79 0.05 0.41 -15.76
CA LEU A 79 -0.92 -0.69 -15.69
C LEU A 79 -0.34 -2.04 -16.14
N GLU A 80 0.70 -2.03 -16.98
CA GLU A 80 1.43 -3.22 -17.39
C GLU A 80 2.66 -3.51 -16.52
N SER A 81 2.97 -2.64 -15.55
CA SER A 81 4.19 -2.70 -14.75
C SER A 81 4.09 -3.66 -13.56
N ASP A 82 5.24 -4.16 -13.11
CA ASP A 82 5.36 -4.95 -11.87
C ASP A 82 4.90 -4.13 -10.64
N THR A 83 5.07 -2.81 -10.67
CA THR A 83 4.62 -1.89 -9.60
C THR A 83 3.10 -1.92 -9.43
N HIS A 84 2.33 -1.98 -10.52
CA HIS A 84 0.86 -2.10 -10.44
C HIS A 84 0.43 -3.46 -9.89
N GLN A 85 1.08 -4.54 -10.35
CA GLN A 85 0.84 -5.88 -9.84
C GLN A 85 1.15 -5.98 -8.35
N LEU A 86 2.24 -5.35 -7.91
CA LEU A 86 2.62 -5.28 -6.52
C LEU A 86 1.59 -4.48 -5.70
N CYS A 87 1.15 -3.31 -6.17
CA CYS A 87 0.09 -2.53 -5.51
C CYS A 87 -1.17 -3.39 -5.30
N CYS A 88 -1.64 -4.07 -6.36
CA CYS A 88 -2.82 -4.92 -6.28
C CYS A 88 -2.64 -6.10 -5.32
N THR A 89 -1.45 -6.69 -5.29
CA THR A 89 -1.13 -7.82 -4.41
C THR A 89 -1.11 -7.41 -2.95
N VAL A 90 -0.45 -6.29 -2.63
CA VAL A 90 -0.40 -5.75 -1.27
C VAL A 90 -1.79 -5.33 -0.79
N ILE A 91 -2.60 -4.68 -1.63
CA ILE A 91 -3.98 -4.31 -1.27
C ILE A 91 -4.79 -5.55 -0.89
N LYS A 92 -4.71 -6.62 -1.68
CA LYS A 92 -5.41 -7.89 -1.38
C LYS A 92 -4.89 -8.53 -0.09
N HIS A 93 -3.58 -8.65 0.05
CA HIS A 93 -2.95 -9.24 1.23
C HIS A 93 -3.35 -8.51 2.52
N LEU A 94 -3.25 -7.18 2.52
CA LEU A 94 -3.64 -6.35 3.67
C LEU A 94 -5.14 -6.45 3.96
N SER A 95 -5.97 -6.57 2.93
CA SER A 95 -7.42 -6.75 3.09
C SER A 95 -7.77 -8.10 3.74
N GLU A 96 -7.05 -9.17 3.37
CA GLU A 96 -7.21 -10.51 3.96
C GLU A 96 -6.82 -10.51 5.44
N LEU A 97 -5.74 -9.82 5.83
CA LEU A 97 -5.30 -9.72 7.23
C LEU A 97 -6.36 -9.12 8.16
N CYS A 98 -7.28 -8.31 7.63
CA CYS A 98 -8.32 -7.62 8.42
C CYS A 98 -9.75 -8.06 8.05
N GLU A 99 -9.92 -9.15 7.30
CA GLU A 99 -11.23 -9.66 6.85
C GLU A 99 -12.11 -8.57 6.20
N VAL A 100 -11.48 -7.71 5.39
CA VAL A 100 -12.18 -6.58 4.76
C VAL A 100 -13.18 -7.10 3.71
N GLN A 101 -14.34 -6.43 3.61
CA GLN A 101 -15.39 -6.85 2.69
C GLN A 101 -14.97 -6.67 1.23
N GLU A 102 -15.37 -7.63 0.38
CA GLU A 102 -14.98 -7.71 -1.04
C GLU A 102 -15.25 -6.43 -1.84
N TYR A 103 -16.34 -5.72 -1.54
CA TYR A 103 -16.66 -4.47 -2.25
C TYR A 103 -15.64 -3.34 -1.94
N GLN A 104 -15.09 -3.30 -0.73
CA GLN A 104 -14.06 -2.31 -0.34
C GLN A 104 -12.74 -2.64 -1.03
N VAL A 105 -12.38 -3.92 -1.08
CA VAL A 105 -11.20 -4.41 -1.83
C VAL A 105 -11.33 -4.04 -3.31
N SER A 106 -12.50 -4.30 -3.90
CA SER A 106 -12.80 -3.97 -5.28
C SER A 106 -12.70 -2.46 -5.56
N TYR A 107 -13.17 -1.63 -4.63
CA TYR A 107 -13.05 -0.18 -4.72
C TYR A 107 -11.58 0.26 -4.76
N TRP A 108 -10.76 -0.22 -3.82
CA TRP A 108 -9.34 0.15 -3.75
C TRP A 108 -8.53 -0.31 -4.96
N LEU A 109 -8.81 -1.52 -5.48
CA LEU A 109 -8.15 -2.03 -6.68
C LEU A 109 -8.52 -1.21 -7.92
N LYS A 110 -9.79 -0.83 -8.08
CA LYS A 110 -10.23 0.04 -9.18
C LYS A 110 -9.56 1.40 -9.10
N TYR A 111 -9.57 1.99 -7.91
CA TYR A 111 -8.97 3.31 -7.68
C TYR A 111 -7.47 3.32 -7.95
N ALA A 112 -6.74 2.30 -7.46
CA ALA A 112 -5.31 2.09 -7.73
C ALA A 112 -4.97 1.88 -9.21
N SER A 113 -5.98 1.52 -10.01
CA SER A 113 -5.88 1.32 -11.45
C SER A 113 -6.43 2.51 -12.24
N GLY A 114 -6.68 3.66 -11.59
CA GLY A 114 -7.10 4.89 -12.25
C GLY A 114 -8.61 5.02 -12.50
N ASN A 115 -9.44 4.12 -11.98
CA ASN A 115 -10.90 4.06 -12.22
C ASN A 115 -11.74 4.43 -11.00
#